data_AF-A0A359IGB3-F1
#
_entry.id   AF-A0A359IGB3-F1
#
_cell.length_a   1.000
_cell.length_b   1.000
_cell.length_c   1.000
_cell.angle_alpha   90.00
_cell.angle_beta   90.00
_cell.angle_gamma   90.00
#
_symmetry.space_group_name_H-M   'P 1'
#
loop_
_entity.id
_entity.type
_entity.pdbx_description
1 polymer ?
#
loop_
_entity_poly.entity_id
_entity_poly.type
_entity_poly.pdbx_seq_one_letter_code
_entity_poly.pdbx_strand_id
1 'polypeptide(L)'
;MADKLLMIALSPTMEKGTIHTWHVKEGEPFFTGDILCDVETDKTTMEYESPEDATLLKILVNEGSQAAVGEPIAIYGEKGEDVTAILEEIENDQKGGSKGKETETPKESARETEKPSGEEESLPKKQSVSEPSDSSRIKASPLARKIAEEKGIDLHKIRGSGPQNRIVKRDVENYQPEKKVESTKAEFPGDTDERIPLSEKRRIIAKRLSESKYSAPHYYLRVKADMTRLMETRKRFNEAHPDSKTSLNAWIMKLSAEALKKHPEVNSGWDTDALIRFANVHIGIAVAQEDGLITPVVKSVEHKKITHVDNELRGLIEKAKNNKLAPEEYTGA
;
A
#
# COMPACT_ATOMS: atom_id res chain seq x y z
N MET A 1 -12.89 -13.74 -35.15
CA MET A 1 -11.61 -13.43 -34.46
C MET A 1 -12.01 -13.05 -33.06
N ALA A 2 -11.53 -13.78 -32.05
CA ALA A 2 -11.87 -13.48 -30.67
C ALA A 2 -11.24 -12.14 -30.27
N ASP A 3 -12.01 -11.29 -29.59
CA ASP A 3 -11.57 -9.97 -29.13
C ASP A 3 -11.95 -9.75 -27.66
N LYS A 4 -11.30 -8.76 -27.03
CA LYS A 4 -11.46 -8.42 -25.62
C LYS A 4 -12.64 -7.48 -25.45
N LEU A 5 -13.61 -7.86 -24.62
CA LEU A 5 -14.62 -6.92 -24.12
C LEU A 5 -13.97 -6.09 -23.02
N LEU A 6 -13.82 -4.79 -23.25
CA LEU A 6 -13.23 -3.88 -22.27
C LEU A 6 -14.31 -3.21 -21.42
N MET A 7 -13.99 -2.92 -20.17
CA MET A 7 -14.83 -2.04 -19.35
C MET A 7 -14.84 -0.63 -19.96
N ILE A 8 -15.98 -0.18 -20.46
CA ILE A 8 -16.15 1.19 -20.96
C ILE A 8 -16.59 2.12 -19.83
N ALA A 9 -16.32 3.42 -19.97
CA ALA A 9 -16.83 4.40 -19.03
C ALA A 9 -18.33 4.61 -19.25
N LEU A 10 -19.14 4.09 -18.33
CA LEU A 10 -20.60 4.28 -18.32
C LEU A 10 -20.99 5.63 -17.68
N SER A 11 -20.06 6.33 -17.04
CA SER A 11 -20.25 7.71 -16.55
C SER A 11 -19.01 8.58 -16.80
N PRO A 12 -19.15 9.92 -16.94
CA PRO A 12 -18.02 10.82 -17.21
C PRO A 12 -16.95 10.84 -16.11
N THR A 13 -17.25 10.32 -14.92
CA THR A 13 -16.35 10.28 -13.77
C THR A 13 -15.96 8.86 -13.37
N MET A 14 -16.32 7.85 -14.18
CA MET A 14 -16.10 6.45 -13.85
C MET A 14 -14.64 6.04 -14.10
N GLU A 15 -13.94 5.65 -13.04
CA GLU A 15 -12.61 5.02 -13.15
C GLU A 15 -12.67 3.49 -13.03
N LYS A 16 -13.65 2.97 -12.28
CA LYS A 16 -13.85 1.52 -12.04
C LYS A 16 -15.34 1.18 -11.93
N GLY A 17 -15.72 -0.04 -12.30
CA GLY A 17 -17.08 -0.57 -12.17
C GLY A 17 -17.10 -1.98 -11.58
N THR A 18 -18.12 -2.28 -10.79
CA THR A 18 -18.36 -3.62 -10.24
C THR A 18 -19.43 -4.33 -11.05
N ILE A 19 -19.19 -5.56 -11.49
CA ILE A 19 -20.22 -6.32 -12.21
C ILE A 19 -21.23 -6.86 -11.19
N HIS A 20 -22.49 -6.41 -11.27
CA HIS A 20 -23.56 -6.82 -10.36
C HIS A 20 -24.21 -8.13 -10.81
N THR A 21 -24.56 -8.26 -12.09
CA THR A 21 -25.21 -9.46 -12.65
C THR A 21 -24.87 -9.60 -14.12
N TRP A 22 -24.52 -10.80 -14.57
CA TRP A 22 -24.38 -11.13 -15.98
C TRP A 22 -25.72 -11.66 -16.52
N HIS A 23 -26.20 -11.05 -17.61
CA HIS A 23 -27.43 -11.48 -18.29
C HIS A 23 -27.16 -12.49 -19.41
N VAL A 24 -25.91 -12.59 -19.86
CA VAL A 24 -25.44 -13.51 -20.90
C VAL A 24 -24.40 -14.48 -20.34
N LYS A 25 -24.49 -15.77 -20.68
CA LYS A 25 -23.56 -16.80 -20.21
C LYS A 25 -22.48 -17.15 -21.23
N GLU A 26 -21.40 -17.76 -20.76
CA GLU A 26 -20.36 -18.31 -21.63
C GLU A 26 -20.96 -19.32 -22.64
N GLY A 27 -20.74 -19.07 -23.92
CA GLY A 27 -21.25 -19.82 -25.06
C GLY A 27 -22.56 -19.29 -25.67
N GLU A 28 -23.17 -18.25 -25.10
CA GLU A 28 -24.41 -17.66 -25.61
C GLU A 28 -24.15 -16.50 -26.60
N PRO A 29 -24.93 -16.40 -27.69
CA PRO A 29 -24.88 -15.27 -28.60
C PRO A 29 -25.58 -14.04 -28.00
N PHE A 30 -25.07 -12.86 -28.32
CA PHE A 30 -25.67 -11.56 -28.03
C PHE A 30 -25.65 -10.69 -29.29
N PHE A 31 -26.57 -9.74 -29.37
CA PHE A 31 -26.70 -8.82 -30.48
C PHE A 31 -26.40 -7.39 -30.05
N THR A 32 -26.11 -6.54 -31.02
CA THR A 32 -25.98 -5.10 -30.83
C THR A 32 -27.22 -4.57 -30.14
N GLY A 33 -27.03 -3.94 -28.99
CA GLY A 33 -28.13 -3.43 -28.17
C GLY A 33 -28.61 -4.33 -27.05
N ASP A 34 -28.12 -5.56 -26.97
CA ASP A 34 -28.44 -6.44 -25.84
C ASP A 34 -27.67 -6.02 -24.59
N ILE A 35 -28.32 -6.15 -23.44
CA ILE A 35 -27.69 -5.90 -22.14
C ILE A 35 -26.87 -7.13 -21.77
N LEU A 36 -25.55 -6.96 -21.65
CA LEU A 36 -24.63 -8.04 -21.30
C LEU A 36 -24.56 -8.25 -19.79
N CYS A 37 -24.46 -7.16 -19.04
CA CYS A 37 -24.39 -7.19 -17.58
C CYS A 37 -24.80 -5.84 -16.96
N ASP A 38 -25.18 -5.90 -15.69
CA ASP A 38 -25.41 -4.71 -14.87
C ASP A 38 -24.10 -4.32 -14.18
N VAL A 39 -23.67 -3.07 -14.38
CA VAL A 39 -22.45 -2.54 -13.78
C VAL A 39 -22.82 -1.52 -12.71
N GLU A 40 -22.48 -1.84 -11.46
CA GLU A 40 -22.60 -0.96 -10.32
C GLU A 40 -21.43 0.03 -10.31
N THR A 41 -21.77 1.31 -10.45
CA THR A 41 -20.82 2.43 -10.35
C THR A 41 -20.91 3.10 -8.97
N ASP A 42 -20.11 4.14 -8.75
CA ASP A 42 -20.14 4.97 -7.54
C ASP A 42 -21.49 5.68 -7.32
N LYS A 43 -22.29 5.85 -8.38
CA LYS A 43 -23.54 6.63 -8.36
C LYS A 43 -24.77 5.78 -8.55
N THR A 44 -24.74 4.85 -9.49
CA THR A 44 -25.90 4.05 -9.90
C THR A 44 -25.47 2.73 -10.53
N THR A 45 -26.37 1.76 -10.55
CA THR A 45 -26.26 0.62 -11.46
C THR A 45 -26.63 1.07 -12.86
N MET A 46 -25.78 0.79 -13.84
CA MET A 46 -26.00 1.07 -15.26
C MET A 46 -25.91 -0.22 -16.07
N GLU A 47 -26.70 -0.30 -17.13
CA GLU A 47 -26.74 -1.44 -18.03
C GLU A 47 -25.60 -1.33 -19.04
N TYR A 48 -24.79 -2.39 -19.17
CA TYR A 48 -23.75 -2.49 -20.19
C TYR A 48 -24.36 -3.10 -21.45
N GLU A 49 -24.54 -2.26 -22.47
CA GLU A 49 -25.09 -2.64 -23.78
C GLU A 49 -23.99 -3.15 -24.72
N SER A 50 -24.28 -4.20 -25.49
CA SER A 50 -23.35 -4.73 -26.48
C SER A 50 -23.21 -3.78 -27.68
N PRO A 51 -21.98 -3.43 -28.10
CA PRO A 51 -21.75 -2.61 -29.28
C PRO A 51 -21.88 -3.38 -30.60
N GLU A 52 -21.85 -4.71 -30.58
CA GLU A 52 -21.86 -5.54 -31.78
C GLU A 52 -22.48 -6.93 -31.57
N ASP A 53 -22.63 -7.69 -32.65
CA ASP A 53 -23.18 -9.04 -32.65
C ASP A 53 -22.05 -10.07 -32.49
N ALA A 54 -22.03 -10.84 -31.40
CA ALA A 54 -21.03 -11.87 -31.17
C ALA A 54 -21.51 -12.97 -30.21
N THR A 55 -20.65 -13.96 -29.93
CA THR A 55 -20.87 -14.96 -28.88
C THR A 55 -19.93 -14.71 -27.71
N LEU A 56 -20.45 -14.71 -26.49
CA LEU A 56 -19.65 -14.57 -25.28
C LEU A 56 -18.82 -15.86 -25.09
N LEU A 57 -17.50 -15.81 -25.22
CA LEU A 57 -16.65 -17.00 -25.16
C LEU A 57 -16.17 -17.29 -23.73
N LYS A 58 -15.79 -16.25 -22.99
CA LYS A 58 -15.28 -16.39 -21.62
C LYS A 58 -15.53 -15.14 -20.79
N ILE A 59 -16.00 -15.31 -19.55
CA ILE A 59 -16.08 -14.24 -18.55
C ILE A 59 -14.76 -14.19 -17.78
N LEU A 60 -14.13 -13.01 -17.72
CA LEU A 60 -12.88 -12.79 -17.00
C LEU A 60 -13.13 -12.19 -15.62
N VAL A 61 -14.18 -11.37 -15.49
CA VAL A 61 -14.58 -10.69 -14.25
C VAL A 61 -15.94 -11.23 -13.82
N ASN A 62 -15.97 -11.95 -12.71
CA ASN A 62 -17.19 -12.55 -12.17
C ASN A 62 -18.08 -11.51 -11.49
N GLU A 63 -19.35 -11.88 -11.26
CA GLU A 63 -20.28 -11.08 -10.46
C GLU A 63 -19.70 -10.76 -9.07
N GLY A 64 -19.93 -9.53 -8.60
CA GLY A 64 -19.35 -8.96 -7.38
C GLY A 64 -17.88 -8.53 -7.50
N SER A 65 -17.23 -8.73 -8.65
CA SER A 65 -15.83 -8.33 -8.88
C SER A 65 -15.74 -6.99 -9.63
N GLN A 66 -14.64 -6.26 -9.42
CA GLN A 66 -14.41 -4.91 -9.95
C GLN A 66 -13.38 -4.92 -11.09
N ALA A 67 -13.60 -4.09 -12.11
CA ALA A 67 -12.67 -3.82 -13.21
C ALA A 67 -12.49 -2.31 -13.41
N ALA A 68 -11.28 -1.87 -13.79
CA ALA A 68 -11.02 -0.48 -14.18
C ALA A 68 -11.43 -0.21 -15.63
N VAL A 69 -11.76 1.05 -15.95
CA VAL A 69 -12.05 1.42 -17.34
C VAL A 69 -10.85 1.11 -18.23
N GLY A 70 -11.09 0.37 -19.31
CA GLY A 70 -10.07 -0.15 -20.22
C GLY A 70 -9.54 -1.55 -19.89
N GLU A 71 -9.91 -2.14 -18.75
CA GLU A 71 -9.54 -3.53 -18.43
C GLU A 71 -10.46 -4.54 -19.14
N PRO A 72 -9.93 -5.69 -19.60
CA PRO A 72 -10.74 -6.76 -20.18
C PRO A 72 -11.66 -7.41 -19.13
N ILE A 73 -12.97 -7.43 -19.41
CA ILE A 73 -14.00 -8.03 -18.54
C ILE A 73 -14.52 -9.38 -19.08
N ALA A 74 -14.44 -9.58 -20.39
CA ALA A 74 -14.81 -10.82 -21.06
C ALA A 74 -14.08 -10.96 -22.40
N ILE A 75 -14.21 -12.11 -23.04
CA ILE A 75 -13.76 -12.39 -24.40
C ILE A 75 -14.98 -12.79 -25.22
N TYR A 76 -15.15 -12.20 -26.40
CA TYR A 76 -16.22 -12.53 -27.34
C TYR A 76 -15.66 -12.84 -28.72
N GLY A 77 -16.45 -13.52 -29.56
CA GLY A 77 -16.05 -13.90 -30.92
C GLY A 77 -17.04 -14.86 -31.57
N GLU A 78 -16.57 -15.65 -32.53
CA GLU A 78 -17.38 -16.70 -33.14
C GLU A 78 -17.40 -17.97 -32.26
N LYS A 79 -18.51 -18.71 -32.31
CA LYS A 79 -18.71 -19.91 -31.51
C LYS A 79 -17.64 -20.97 -31.81
N GLY A 80 -16.80 -21.27 -30.82
CA GLY A 80 -15.76 -22.30 -30.91
C GLY A 80 -14.38 -21.78 -31.29
N GLU A 81 -14.19 -20.45 -31.32
CA GLU A 81 -12.85 -19.85 -31.44
C GLU A 81 -11.99 -20.08 -30.19
N ASP A 82 -10.68 -20.22 -30.42
CA ASP A 82 -9.70 -20.48 -29.36
C ASP A 82 -9.36 -19.19 -28.59
N VAL A 83 -9.62 -19.19 -27.28
CA VAL A 83 -9.38 -18.06 -26.38
C VAL A 83 -8.02 -18.12 -25.66
N THR A 84 -7.26 -19.20 -25.84
CA THR A 84 -6.01 -19.45 -25.08
C THR A 84 -4.94 -18.38 -25.31
N ALA A 85 -4.74 -17.94 -26.55
CA ALA A 85 -3.76 -16.91 -26.89
C ALA A 85 -4.07 -15.55 -26.22
N ILE A 86 -5.36 -15.20 -26.11
CA ILE A 86 -5.82 -13.94 -25.51
C ILE A 86 -5.71 -14.01 -23.98
N LEU A 87 -6.02 -15.15 -23.39
CA LEU A 87 -5.83 -15.39 -21.96
C LEU A 87 -4.35 -15.30 -21.55
N GLU A 88 -3.44 -15.87 -22.34
CA GLU A 88 -1.99 -15.78 -22.11
C GLU A 88 -1.46 -14.34 -22.26
N GLU A 89 -2.01 -13.56 -23.18
CA GLU A 89 -1.66 -12.14 -23.35
C GLU A 89 -2.13 -11.30 -22.15
N ILE A 90 -3.35 -11.53 -21.66
CA ILE A 90 -3.90 -10.85 -20.49
C ILE A 90 -3.13 -11.21 -19.21
N GLU A 91 -2.75 -12.48 -19.03
CA GLU A 91 -1.94 -12.91 -17.88
C GLU A 91 -0.51 -12.35 -17.90
N ASN A 92 0.08 -12.16 -19.08
CA ASN A 92 1.41 -11.55 -19.23
C ASN A 92 1.38 -10.04 -18.96
N ASP A 93 0.32 -9.33 -19.37
CA ASP A 93 0.14 -7.91 -19.06
C ASP A 93 -0.10 -7.67 -17.55
N GLN A 94 -0.79 -8.57 -16.85
CA GLN A 94 -0.96 -8.46 -15.39
C GLN A 94 0.30 -8.79 -14.57
N LYS A 95 1.26 -9.56 -15.11
CA LYS A 95 2.57 -9.84 -14.47
C LYS A 95 3.66 -8.84 -14.87
N GLY A 96 3.44 -8.04 -15.91
CA GLY A 96 4.31 -6.95 -16.37
C GLY A 96 4.05 -5.64 -15.65
N GLY A 97 4.37 -5.58 -14.35
CA GLY A 97 4.24 -4.36 -13.55
C GLY A 97 4.90 -3.13 -14.18
N SER A 98 4.05 -2.17 -14.54
CA SER A 98 4.28 -0.74 -14.76
C SER A 98 5.68 -0.24 -14.34
N LYS A 99 6.58 -0.12 -15.32
CA LYS A 99 7.64 0.88 -15.30
C LYS A 99 7.06 2.15 -15.92
N GLY A 100 7.00 3.19 -15.10
CA GLY A 100 6.46 4.49 -15.44
C GLY A 100 7.01 5.05 -16.75
N LYS A 101 6.10 5.63 -17.53
CA LYS A 101 6.42 6.52 -18.64
C LYS A 101 6.03 7.92 -18.19
N GLU A 102 6.96 8.57 -17.51
CA GLU A 102 6.94 10.03 -17.39
C GLU A 102 7.09 10.63 -18.78
N THR A 103 6.17 11.54 -19.08
CA THR A 103 6.09 12.33 -20.29
C THR A 103 7.24 13.33 -20.34
N GLU A 104 8.01 13.29 -21.42
CA GLU A 104 8.98 14.32 -21.77
C GLU A 104 8.26 15.65 -22.06
N THR A 105 8.70 16.73 -21.42
CA THR A 105 8.57 18.09 -21.95
C THR A 105 9.93 18.58 -22.47
N PRO A 106 10.01 19.19 -23.67
CA PRO A 106 11.27 19.61 -24.28
C PRO A 106 11.96 20.81 -23.61
N LYS A 107 13.27 20.87 -23.86
CA LYS A 107 14.29 21.78 -23.35
C LYS A 107 14.48 22.97 -24.29
N GLU A 108 14.43 24.23 -23.82
CA GLU A 108 15.32 25.28 -24.33
C GLU A 108 15.45 26.56 -23.45
N SER A 109 16.73 26.97 -23.32
CA SER A 109 17.32 28.32 -23.22
C SER A 109 17.29 29.18 -21.94
N ALA A 110 18.49 29.24 -21.35
CA ALA A 110 19.26 30.42 -20.92
C ALA A 110 18.68 31.42 -19.90
N ARG A 111 19.34 31.52 -18.72
CA ARG A 111 20.41 32.51 -18.44
C ARG A 111 20.63 32.67 -16.91
N GLU A 112 21.82 32.27 -16.47
CA GLU A 112 22.78 33.01 -15.63
C GLU A 112 22.26 33.88 -14.47
N THR A 113 22.60 33.51 -13.22
CA THR A 113 23.39 34.38 -12.30
C THR A 113 23.75 33.67 -10.97
N GLU A 114 25.06 33.59 -10.75
CA GLU A 114 25.82 33.82 -9.51
C GLU A 114 25.53 33.06 -8.19
N LYS A 115 26.51 32.23 -7.81
CA LYS A 115 26.95 32.03 -6.42
C LYS A 115 28.43 32.44 -6.33
N PRO A 116 28.87 33.20 -5.32
CA PRO A 116 30.28 33.48 -5.12
C PRO A 116 31.01 32.32 -4.42
N SER A 117 32.31 32.33 -4.71
CA SER A 117 33.38 31.38 -4.42
C SER A 117 34.04 31.58 -3.04
N GLY A 118 34.83 30.58 -2.63
CA GLY A 118 35.97 30.67 -1.70
C GLY A 118 35.85 29.70 -0.52
N GLU A 119 36.83 28.89 -0.10
CA GLU A 119 38.27 28.65 -0.40
C GLU A 119 38.56 27.21 0.09
N GLU A 120 39.21 26.34 -0.70
CA GLU A 120 40.64 25.97 -0.64
C GLU A 120 41.19 25.45 0.70
N GLU A 121 41.51 24.15 0.72
CA GLU A 121 42.76 23.50 1.20
C GLU A 121 42.53 21.97 1.09
N SER A 122 43.47 21.06 0.82
CA SER A 122 44.79 21.03 0.21
C SER A 122 45.12 19.51 0.07
N LEU A 123 45.73 19.07 -1.04
CA LEU A 123 46.21 17.68 -1.25
C LEU A 123 47.61 17.48 -0.62
N PRO A 124 48.09 16.23 -0.41
CA PRO A 124 48.93 15.64 -1.47
C PRO A 124 48.84 14.11 -1.69
N LYS A 125 48.60 13.76 -2.96
CA LYS A 125 49.36 12.86 -3.87
C LYS A 125 49.80 11.42 -3.51
N LYS A 126 49.36 10.53 -4.43
CA LYS A 126 50.08 9.48 -5.19
C LYS A 126 50.59 8.22 -4.47
N GLN A 127 50.07 7.07 -4.90
CA GLN A 127 50.86 6.18 -5.77
C GLN A 127 50.01 5.19 -6.57
N SER A 128 50.32 5.16 -7.85
CA SER A 128 49.92 4.23 -8.91
C SER A 128 50.99 3.16 -9.08
N VAL A 129 50.62 1.88 -9.16
CA VAL A 129 51.34 0.81 -9.91
C VAL A 129 50.38 -0.38 -9.97
N SER A 130 49.78 -0.67 -11.13
CA SER A 130 50.32 -1.41 -12.28
C SER A 130 49.87 -2.88 -12.24
N GLU A 131 48.98 -3.22 -13.16
CA GLU A 131 48.84 -4.58 -13.67
C GLU A 131 50.21 -5.08 -14.16
N PRO A 132 50.63 -6.30 -13.80
CA PRO A 132 51.59 -7.02 -14.61
C PRO A 132 50.80 -7.79 -15.67
N SER A 133 50.80 -7.26 -16.88
CA SER A 133 50.77 -8.09 -18.07
C SER A 133 51.97 -9.04 -18.01
N ASP A 134 51.73 -10.31 -17.71
CA ASP A 134 52.71 -11.35 -17.97
C ASP A 134 52.08 -12.38 -18.89
N SER A 135 51.92 -11.98 -20.15
CA SER A 135 51.81 -12.91 -21.29
C SER A 135 53.16 -13.62 -21.49
N SER A 136 53.63 -14.27 -20.43
CA SER A 136 54.74 -15.20 -20.47
C SER A 136 54.23 -16.40 -21.27
N ARG A 137 54.70 -16.50 -22.52
CA ARG A 137 54.35 -17.60 -23.42
C ARG A 137 54.63 -18.92 -22.70
N ILE A 138 53.57 -19.61 -22.25
CA ILE A 138 53.72 -20.86 -21.48
C ILE A 138 54.52 -21.85 -22.31
N LYS A 139 55.72 -22.17 -21.83
CA LYS A 139 56.56 -23.23 -22.40
C LYS A 139 55.97 -24.55 -21.93
N ALA A 140 55.10 -25.14 -22.74
CA ALA A 140 54.56 -26.49 -22.53
C ALA A 140 54.91 -27.36 -23.73
N SER A 141 55.15 -28.65 -23.52
CA SER A 141 55.32 -29.57 -24.63
C SER A 141 53.98 -29.72 -25.39
N PRO A 142 53.99 -29.97 -26.72
CA PRO A 142 52.76 -30.13 -27.50
C PRO A 142 51.82 -31.20 -26.92
N LEU A 143 52.40 -32.26 -26.36
CA LEU A 143 51.66 -33.35 -25.74
C LEU A 143 51.04 -32.95 -24.40
N ALA A 144 51.72 -32.12 -23.61
CA ALA A 144 51.18 -31.59 -22.35
C ALA A 144 50.02 -30.61 -22.58
N ARG A 145 50.08 -29.79 -23.64
CA ARG A 145 48.97 -28.90 -24.02
C ARG A 145 47.71 -29.68 -24.39
N LYS A 146 47.86 -30.72 -25.22
CA LYS A 146 46.73 -31.55 -25.65
C LYS A 146 46.05 -32.26 -24.46
N ILE A 147 46.84 -32.79 -23.53
CA ILE A 147 46.31 -33.48 -22.34
C ILE A 147 45.65 -32.48 -21.36
N ALA A 148 46.19 -31.26 -21.25
CA ALA A 148 45.60 -30.24 -20.39
C ALA A 148 44.25 -29.75 -20.94
N GLU A 149 44.14 -29.58 -22.26
CA GLU A 149 42.89 -29.24 -22.95
C GLU A 149 41.85 -30.36 -22.81
N GLU A 150 42.24 -31.62 -23.03
CA GLU A 150 41.36 -32.78 -22.84
C GLU A 150 40.86 -32.96 -21.39
N LYS A 151 41.68 -32.58 -20.40
CA LYS A 151 41.33 -32.68 -18.97
C LYS A 151 40.74 -31.38 -18.39
N GLY A 152 40.61 -30.32 -19.19
CA GLY A 152 40.11 -29.01 -18.74
C GLY A 152 40.99 -28.34 -17.67
N ILE A 153 42.30 -28.62 -17.66
CA ILE A 153 43.24 -28.11 -16.66
C ILE A 153 43.94 -26.85 -17.20
N ASP A 154 43.89 -25.77 -16.43
CA ASP A 154 44.58 -24.53 -16.75
C ASP A 154 46.10 -24.65 -16.51
N LEU A 155 46.87 -24.60 -17.60
CA LEU A 155 48.33 -24.72 -17.60
C LEU A 155 49.03 -23.59 -16.80
N HIS A 156 48.37 -22.46 -16.57
CA HIS A 156 48.93 -21.38 -15.74
C HIS A 156 49.08 -21.78 -14.26
N LYS A 157 48.33 -22.78 -13.81
CA LYS A 157 48.33 -23.25 -12.42
C LYS A 157 49.30 -24.40 -12.18
N ILE A 158 50.00 -24.86 -13.21
CA ILE A 158 50.92 -26.00 -13.16
C ILE A 158 52.36 -25.50 -13.29
N ARG A 159 53.21 -25.88 -12.33
CA ARG A 159 54.65 -25.60 -12.40
C ARG A 159 55.36 -26.69 -13.19
N GLY A 160 55.99 -26.33 -14.31
CA GLY A 160 56.64 -27.29 -15.20
C GLY A 160 57.97 -27.82 -14.67
N SER A 161 58.18 -29.14 -14.75
CA SER A 161 59.37 -29.83 -14.24
C SER A 161 60.44 -30.14 -15.30
N GLY A 162 60.20 -29.79 -16.57
CA GLY A 162 61.11 -30.06 -17.69
C GLY A 162 62.24 -29.02 -17.88
N PRO A 163 63.20 -29.27 -18.78
CA PRO A 163 64.31 -28.34 -19.06
C PRO A 163 63.79 -26.94 -19.44
N GLN A 164 64.34 -25.91 -18.80
CA GLN A 164 63.87 -24.50 -18.86
C GLN A 164 62.45 -24.27 -18.29
N ASN A 165 62.05 -24.99 -17.23
CA ASN A 165 60.73 -24.89 -16.57
C ASN A 165 59.56 -25.21 -17.50
N ARG A 166 59.77 -26.11 -18.47
CA ARG A 166 58.74 -26.49 -19.44
C ARG A 166 57.77 -27.51 -18.84
N ILE A 167 56.46 -27.29 -19.01
CA ILE A 167 55.43 -28.23 -18.56
C ILE A 167 55.48 -29.48 -19.44
N VAL A 168 55.69 -30.64 -18.82
CA VAL A 168 55.73 -31.96 -19.50
C VAL A 168 54.52 -32.80 -19.11
N LYS A 169 54.27 -33.88 -19.86
CA LYS A 169 53.10 -34.77 -19.70
C LYS A 169 52.81 -35.14 -18.23
N ARG A 170 53.85 -35.48 -17.47
CA ARG A 170 53.76 -35.91 -16.07
C ARG A 170 53.18 -34.82 -15.15
N ASP A 171 53.46 -33.55 -15.44
CA ASP A 171 53.01 -32.43 -14.59
C ASP A 171 51.50 -32.21 -14.73
N VAL A 172 50.95 -32.40 -15.93
CA VAL A 172 49.52 -32.28 -16.21
C VAL A 172 48.75 -33.51 -15.72
N GLU A 173 49.34 -34.71 -15.83
CA GLU A 173 48.69 -35.94 -15.36
C GLU A 173 48.64 -36.04 -13.84
N ASN A 174 49.63 -35.50 -13.13
CA ASN A 174 49.70 -35.52 -11.67
C ASN A 174 49.06 -34.29 -11.03
N TYR A 175 48.56 -33.32 -11.81
CA TYR A 175 47.88 -32.16 -11.27
C TYR A 175 46.48 -32.54 -10.78
N GLN A 176 46.29 -32.54 -9.47
CA GLN A 176 44.96 -32.63 -8.87
C GLN A 176 44.46 -31.20 -8.59
N PRO A 177 43.28 -30.81 -9.12
CA PRO A 177 42.69 -29.52 -8.77
C PRO A 177 42.39 -29.52 -7.27
N GLU A 178 42.94 -28.55 -6.54
CA GLU A 178 42.56 -28.34 -5.15
C GLU A 178 41.04 -28.13 -5.08
N LYS A 179 40.35 -29.02 -4.34
CA LYS A 179 38.93 -28.88 -4.04
C LYS A 179 38.75 -27.51 -3.40
N LYS A 180 38.09 -26.61 -4.12
CA LYS A 180 37.63 -25.33 -3.61
C LYS A 180 36.75 -25.64 -2.40
N VAL A 181 37.29 -25.46 -1.20
CA VAL A 181 36.49 -25.51 0.03
C VAL A 181 35.57 -24.31 -0.08
N GLU A 182 34.31 -24.57 -0.44
CA GLU A 182 33.27 -23.56 -0.32
C GLU A 182 33.25 -23.12 1.13
N SER A 183 33.59 -21.86 1.35
CA SER A 183 33.38 -21.19 2.62
C SER A 183 31.91 -21.38 2.99
N THR A 184 31.65 -22.18 4.03
CA THR A 184 30.35 -22.18 4.70
C THR A 184 30.04 -20.74 5.06
N LYS A 185 29.02 -20.15 4.41
CA LYS A 185 28.43 -18.90 4.88
C LYS A 185 28.05 -19.12 6.33
N ALA A 186 28.55 -18.28 7.22
CA ALA A 186 28.05 -18.23 8.59
C ALA A 186 26.54 -17.94 8.51
N GLU A 187 25.71 -18.91 8.89
CA GLU A 187 24.29 -18.68 9.13
C GLU A 187 24.19 -17.83 10.39
N PHE A 188 23.74 -16.58 10.21
CA PHE A 188 23.31 -15.76 11.32
C PHE A 188 22.04 -16.40 11.92
N PRO A 189 21.91 -16.46 13.25
CA PRO A 189 20.73 -17.04 13.87
C PRO A 189 19.49 -16.19 13.56
N GLY A 190 18.60 -16.74 12.74
CA GLY A 190 17.18 -16.39 12.70
C GLY A 190 16.78 -15.18 11.86
N ASP A 191 17.01 -15.19 10.55
CA ASP A 191 16.38 -14.24 9.60
C ASP A 191 15.00 -14.74 9.14
N THR A 192 14.16 -15.24 10.05
CA THR A 192 12.78 -15.62 9.72
C THR A 192 11.81 -14.58 10.24
N ASP A 193 11.23 -13.80 9.33
CA ASP A 193 10.17 -12.85 9.66
C ASP A 193 9.01 -13.55 10.36
N GLU A 194 8.66 -13.06 11.55
CA GLU A 194 7.43 -13.48 12.23
C GLU A 194 6.23 -12.78 11.61
N ARG A 195 5.32 -13.56 11.01
CA ARG A 195 4.06 -13.05 10.48
C ARG A 195 2.96 -13.15 11.53
N ILE A 196 2.65 -12.02 12.17
CA ILE A 196 1.51 -11.91 13.09
C ILE A 196 0.25 -11.54 12.29
N PRO A 197 -0.80 -12.38 12.28
CA PRO A 197 -2.03 -12.08 11.55
C PRO A 197 -2.78 -10.89 12.17
N LEU A 198 -3.36 -10.04 11.32
CA LEU A 198 -4.16 -8.91 11.76
C LEU A 198 -5.55 -9.36 12.22
N SER A 199 -5.98 -8.87 13.38
CA SER A 199 -7.39 -8.98 13.80
C SER A 199 -8.30 -8.20 12.83
N GLU A 200 -9.55 -8.63 12.73
CA GLU A 200 -10.57 -7.95 11.90
C GLU A 200 -10.77 -6.49 12.34
N LYS A 201 -10.86 -6.23 13.65
CA LYS A 201 -10.92 -4.88 14.23
C LYS A 201 -9.77 -4.00 13.74
N ARG A 202 -8.53 -4.51 13.78
CA ARG A 202 -7.35 -3.75 13.34
C ARG A 202 -7.38 -3.47 11.84
N ARG A 203 -7.85 -4.43 11.04
CA ARG A 203 -8.02 -4.28 9.58
C ARG A 203 -9.03 -3.18 9.24
N ILE A 204 -10.18 -3.16 9.92
CA ILE A 204 -11.22 -2.15 9.72
C ILE A 204 -10.72 -0.76 10.13
N ILE A 205 -10.07 -0.64 11.29
CA ILE A 205 -9.49 0.64 11.74
C ILE A 205 -8.47 1.18 10.72
N ALA A 206 -7.58 0.32 10.21
CA ALA A 206 -6.61 0.71 9.20
C ALA A 206 -7.29 1.23 7.92
N LYS A 207 -8.34 0.54 7.45
CA LYS A 207 -9.13 0.98 6.29
C LYS A 207 -9.76 2.35 6.52
N ARG A 208 -10.44 2.57 7.66
CA ARG A 208 -11.10 3.83 8.01
C ARG A 208 -10.13 5.00 8.18
N LEU A 209 -8.99 4.77 8.81
CA LEU A 209 -7.95 5.80 8.98
C LEU A 209 -7.37 6.22 7.63
N SER A 210 -7.11 5.26 6.73
CA SER A 210 -6.67 5.55 5.38
C SER A 210 -7.73 6.33 4.60
N GLU A 211 -8.98 5.86 4.58
CA GLU A 211 -10.10 6.57 3.94
C GLU A 211 -10.19 8.02 4.41
N SER A 212 -10.20 8.25 5.73
CA SER A 212 -10.26 9.60 6.31
C SER A 212 -9.05 10.45 5.89
N LYS A 213 -7.84 9.89 5.97
CA LYS A 213 -6.61 10.65 5.70
C LYS A 213 -6.44 11.05 4.23
N TYR A 214 -6.91 10.21 3.31
CA TYR A 214 -6.83 10.47 1.86
C TYR A 214 -7.99 11.32 1.33
N SER A 215 -9.20 11.16 1.89
CA SER A 215 -10.37 11.89 1.40
C SER A 215 -10.48 13.33 1.93
N ALA A 216 -10.09 13.56 3.19
CA ALA A 216 -10.18 14.88 3.80
C ALA A 216 -8.84 15.63 3.78
N PRO A 217 -8.79 16.90 3.29
CA PRO A 217 -7.61 17.73 3.41
C PRO A 217 -7.41 18.15 4.88
N HIS A 218 -6.31 17.69 5.48
CA HIS A 218 -6.01 17.95 6.89
C HIS A 218 -5.08 19.15 7.04
N TYR A 219 -5.46 20.08 7.91
CA TYR A 219 -4.58 21.10 8.45
C TYR A 219 -4.71 21.13 9.97
N TYR A 220 -3.65 21.58 10.66
CA TYR A 220 -3.54 21.46 12.10
C TYR A 220 -3.44 22.82 12.76
N LEU A 221 -4.36 23.11 13.69
CA LEU A 221 -4.32 24.29 14.53
C LEU A 221 -3.82 23.92 15.93
N ARG A 222 -2.98 24.77 16.53
CA ARG A 222 -2.52 24.60 17.91
C ARG A 222 -2.73 25.89 18.67
N VAL A 223 -3.35 25.76 19.84
CA VAL A 223 -3.53 26.83 20.80
C VAL A 223 -3.07 26.38 22.17
N LYS A 224 -2.60 27.31 23.01
CA LYS A 224 -2.32 27.08 24.42
C LYS A 224 -3.42 27.74 25.24
N ALA A 225 -3.99 27.02 26.20
CA ALA A 225 -5.02 27.52 27.09
C ALA A 225 -4.56 27.37 28.54
N ASP A 226 -4.74 28.43 29.34
CA ASP A 226 -4.54 28.38 30.79
C ASP A 226 -5.74 27.68 31.45
N MET A 227 -5.45 26.58 32.15
CA MET A 227 -6.45 25.72 32.80
C MET A 227 -6.57 25.98 34.31
N THR A 228 -5.82 26.93 34.88
CA THR A 228 -5.71 27.17 36.32
C THR A 228 -7.09 27.40 36.96
N ARG A 229 -7.86 28.35 36.43
CA ARG A 229 -9.21 28.67 36.95
C ARG A 229 -10.20 27.52 36.79
N LEU A 230 -10.08 26.75 35.72
CA LEU A 230 -10.94 25.58 35.50
C LEU A 230 -10.65 24.49 36.52
N MET A 231 -9.37 24.23 36.79
CA MET A 231 -8.95 23.23 37.79
C MET A 231 -9.38 23.63 39.21
N GLU A 232 -9.25 24.90 39.58
CA GLU A 232 -9.76 25.43 40.85
C GLU A 232 -11.28 25.29 40.96
N THR A 233 -12.01 25.65 39.90
CA THR A 233 -13.48 25.56 39.86
C THR A 233 -13.94 24.11 40.00
N ARG A 234 -13.31 23.19 39.27
CA ARG A 234 -13.59 21.75 39.38
C ARG A 234 -13.32 21.23 40.79
N LYS A 235 -12.21 21.66 41.42
CA LYS A 235 -11.88 21.27 42.79
C LYS A 235 -12.98 21.71 43.77
N ARG A 236 -13.35 23.00 43.75
CA ARG A 236 -14.44 23.54 44.59
C ARG A 236 -15.77 22.85 44.32
N PHE A 237 -16.09 22.58 43.06
CA PHE A 237 -17.31 21.86 42.68
C PHE A 237 -17.34 20.45 43.30
N ASN A 238 -16.24 19.71 43.22
CA ASN A 238 -16.12 18.35 43.74
C ASN A 238 -16.09 18.30 45.28
N GLU A 239 -15.58 19.34 45.94
CA GLU A 239 -15.66 19.50 47.41
C GLU A 239 -17.10 19.77 47.87
N ALA A 240 -17.84 20.59 47.13
CA ALA A 240 -19.25 20.88 47.42
C ALA A 240 -20.20 19.70 47.08
N HIS A 241 -19.79 18.80 46.19
CA HIS A 241 -20.60 17.65 45.75
C HIS A 241 -19.85 16.32 45.88
N PRO A 242 -19.63 15.80 47.10
CA PRO A 242 -18.85 14.58 47.32
C PRO A 242 -19.39 13.35 46.58
N ASP A 243 -20.72 13.26 46.44
CA ASP A 243 -21.41 12.13 45.82
C ASP A 243 -21.52 12.23 44.29
N SER A 244 -21.16 13.37 43.69
CA SER A 244 -21.25 13.61 42.24
C SER A 244 -20.04 14.35 41.68
N LYS A 245 -18.85 13.86 42.04
CA LYS A 245 -17.57 14.39 41.56
C LYS A 245 -17.47 14.31 40.04
N THR A 246 -16.90 15.34 39.44
CA THR A 246 -16.71 15.47 37.99
C THR A 246 -15.23 15.32 37.59
N SER A 247 -14.98 14.59 36.51
CA SER A 247 -13.67 14.44 35.88
C SER A 247 -13.33 15.66 35.02
N LEU A 248 -12.04 15.88 34.76
CA LEU A 248 -11.60 16.92 33.82
C LEU A 248 -12.16 16.69 32.41
N ASN A 249 -12.29 15.43 31.98
CA ASN A 249 -12.82 15.08 30.67
C ASN A 249 -14.27 15.54 30.50
N ALA A 250 -15.11 15.42 31.53
CA ALA A 250 -16.48 15.94 31.48
C ALA A 250 -16.54 17.47 31.33
N TRP A 251 -15.62 18.20 31.98
CA TRP A 251 -15.50 19.65 31.79
C TRP A 251 -15.07 20.00 30.37
N ILE A 252 -14.04 19.33 29.83
CA ILE A 252 -13.56 19.56 28.46
C ILE A 252 -14.68 19.24 27.45
N MET A 253 -15.34 18.09 27.61
CA MET A 253 -16.45 17.67 26.75
C MET A 253 -17.60 18.69 26.77
N LYS A 254 -17.98 19.18 27.96
CA LYS A 254 -19.03 20.20 28.09
C LYS A 254 -18.62 21.53 27.45
N LEU A 255 -17.38 21.98 27.65
CA LEU A 255 -16.87 23.20 27.04
C LEU A 255 -16.80 23.09 25.50
N SER A 256 -16.35 21.96 24.98
CA SER A 256 -16.35 21.68 23.54
C SER A 256 -17.76 21.69 22.98
N ALA A 257 -18.74 21.10 23.67
CA ALA A 257 -20.14 21.12 23.25
C ALA A 257 -20.72 22.54 23.19
N GLU A 258 -20.44 23.38 24.20
CA GLU A 258 -20.87 24.78 24.18
C GLU A 258 -20.18 25.61 23.07
N ALA A 259 -18.93 25.28 22.74
CA ALA A 259 -18.23 25.90 21.61
C ALA A 259 -18.84 25.49 20.26
N LEU A 260 -19.08 24.18 20.06
CA LEU A 260 -19.70 23.65 18.85
C LEU A 260 -21.12 24.19 18.63
N LYS A 261 -21.87 24.41 19.71
CA LYS A 261 -23.19 25.07 19.64
C LYS A 261 -23.11 26.52 19.15
N LYS A 262 -22.05 27.25 19.49
CA LYS A 262 -21.82 28.63 19.03
C LYS A 262 -21.29 28.69 17.59
N HIS A 263 -20.66 27.61 17.13
CA HIS A 263 -19.99 27.50 15.84
C HIS A 263 -20.53 26.28 15.06
N PRO A 264 -21.78 26.34 14.57
CA PRO A 264 -22.43 25.22 13.90
C PRO A 264 -21.72 24.75 12.62
N GLU A 265 -20.90 25.61 12.01
CA GLU A 265 -20.03 25.26 10.88
C GLU A 265 -18.93 24.24 11.22
N VAL A 266 -18.60 24.08 12.51
CA VAL A 266 -17.66 23.05 12.97
C VAL A 266 -18.39 21.75 13.31
N ASN A 267 -19.66 21.83 13.71
CA ASN A 267 -20.53 20.69 13.98
C ASN A 267 -21.28 20.24 12.71
N SER A 268 -20.53 19.86 11.68
CA SER A 268 -21.09 19.48 10.38
C SER A 268 -20.42 18.24 9.79
N GLY A 269 -21.18 17.49 8.99
CA GLY A 269 -20.71 16.37 8.19
C GLY A 269 -20.72 16.72 6.70
N TRP A 270 -19.84 16.06 5.95
CA TRP A 270 -19.80 16.16 4.49
C TRP A 270 -20.43 14.89 3.90
N ASP A 271 -21.51 15.05 3.15
CA ASP A 271 -22.11 14.01 2.33
C ASP A 271 -21.72 14.21 0.86
N THR A 272 -22.12 13.28 -0.02
CA THR A 272 -21.78 13.29 -1.44
C THR A 272 -22.37 14.51 -2.15
N ASP A 273 -23.56 14.95 -1.75
CA ASP A 273 -24.34 16.02 -2.38
C ASP A 273 -24.61 17.22 -1.45
N ALA A 274 -24.40 17.07 -0.14
CA ALA A 274 -24.79 18.08 0.84
C ALA A 274 -23.79 18.25 2.00
N LEU A 275 -23.71 19.48 2.49
CA LEU A 275 -23.14 19.78 3.80
C LEU A 275 -24.23 19.62 4.86
N ILE A 276 -24.07 18.64 5.75
CA ILE A 276 -25.00 18.38 6.85
C ILE A 276 -24.58 19.20 8.06
N ARG A 277 -25.44 20.06 8.58
CA ARG A 277 -25.22 20.73 9.88
C ARG A 277 -26.03 20.02 10.96
N PHE A 278 -25.36 19.52 11.99
CA PHE A 278 -26.03 18.76 13.03
C PHE A 278 -26.66 19.69 14.08
N ALA A 279 -27.92 19.42 14.42
CA ALA A 279 -28.66 20.21 15.42
C ALA A 279 -28.19 19.94 16.86
N ASN A 280 -27.81 18.70 17.15
CA ASN A 280 -27.32 18.26 18.45
C ASN A 280 -25.81 18.04 18.42
N VAL A 281 -25.15 18.11 19.58
CA VAL A 281 -23.72 17.86 19.71
C VAL A 281 -23.52 16.52 20.41
N HIS A 282 -23.10 15.53 19.63
CA HIS A 282 -22.62 14.25 20.11
C HIS A 282 -21.08 14.33 20.22
N ILE A 283 -20.50 13.75 21.28
CA ILE A 283 -19.04 13.77 21.44
C ILE A 283 -18.54 12.38 21.74
N GLY A 284 -17.71 11.87 20.84
CA GLY A 284 -16.94 10.65 21.01
C GLY A 284 -15.70 10.87 21.87
N ILE A 285 -15.40 9.93 22.75
CA ILE A 285 -14.13 9.91 23.51
C ILE A 285 -13.32 8.67 23.14
N ALA A 286 -12.07 8.89 22.75
CA ALA A 286 -11.14 7.81 22.44
C ALA A 286 -10.71 7.08 23.73
N VAL A 287 -11.07 5.80 23.85
CA VAL A 287 -10.69 4.93 24.95
C VAL A 287 -9.73 3.86 24.43
N ALA A 288 -8.52 3.84 24.97
CA ALA A 288 -7.51 2.84 24.65
C ALA A 288 -7.87 1.48 25.26
N GLN A 289 -7.64 0.42 24.49
CA GLN A 289 -7.81 -0.98 24.88
C GLN A 289 -6.54 -1.76 24.49
N GLU A 290 -6.34 -2.95 25.05
CA GLU A 290 -5.18 -3.79 24.71
C GLU A 290 -5.14 -4.17 23.23
N ASP A 291 -6.31 -4.33 22.61
CA ASP A 291 -6.48 -4.75 21.22
C ASP A 291 -6.70 -3.58 20.25
N GLY A 292 -6.67 -2.33 20.73
CA GLY A 292 -6.81 -1.14 19.89
C GLY A 292 -7.48 0.06 20.57
N LEU A 293 -8.43 0.66 19.87
CA LEU A 293 -9.16 1.86 20.30
C LEU A 293 -10.65 1.65 20.10
N ILE A 294 -11.47 2.18 21.01
CA ILE A 294 -12.91 2.30 20.84
C ILE A 294 -13.37 3.69 21.24
N THR A 295 -14.42 4.19 20.60
CA THR A 295 -14.90 5.57 20.74
C THR A 295 -16.35 5.63 21.24
N PRO A 296 -16.60 5.43 22.55
CA PRO A 296 -17.93 5.67 23.10
C PRO A 296 -18.39 7.12 22.88
N VAL A 297 -19.69 7.30 22.66
CA VAL A 297 -20.32 8.58 22.31
C VAL A 297 -21.28 9.02 23.39
N VAL A 298 -21.07 10.22 23.93
CA VAL A 298 -22.04 10.89 24.79
C VAL A 298 -22.94 11.74 23.91
N LYS A 299 -24.25 11.47 23.91
CA LYS A 299 -25.20 12.15 23.01
C LYS A 299 -25.72 13.45 23.61
N SER A 300 -25.95 14.50 22.81
CA SER A 300 -26.62 15.75 23.21
C SER A 300 -26.00 16.41 24.45
N VAL A 301 -24.66 16.53 24.44
CA VAL A 301 -23.87 17.05 25.56
C VAL A 301 -24.25 18.48 25.92
N GLU A 302 -24.64 19.27 24.92
CA GLU A 302 -25.10 20.66 25.03
C GLU A 302 -26.32 20.81 25.94
N HIS A 303 -27.19 19.81 26.00
CA HIS A 303 -28.40 19.84 26.83
C HIS A 303 -28.21 19.26 28.23
N LYS A 304 -27.09 18.55 28.46
CA LYS A 304 -26.83 17.83 29.71
C LYS A 304 -26.09 18.70 30.73
N LYS A 305 -26.41 18.48 32.01
CA LYS A 305 -25.62 19.00 33.14
C LYS A 305 -24.29 18.25 33.23
N ILE A 306 -23.26 18.91 33.75
CA ILE A 306 -21.92 18.33 33.82
C ILE A 306 -21.83 17.03 34.64
N THR A 307 -22.63 16.91 35.71
CA THR A 307 -22.70 15.69 36.52
C THR A 307 -23.31 14.52 35.75
N HIS A 308 -24.32 14.78 34.91
CA HIS A 308 -24.92 13.76 34.06
C HIS A 308 -23.94 13.32 32.97
N VAL A 309 -23.24 14.27 32.33
CA VAL A 309 -22.18 13.97 31.36
C VAL A 309 -21.10 13.09 31.98
N ASP A 310 -20.63 13.42 33.20
CA ASP A 310 -19.57 12.63 33.85
C ASP A 310 -20.03 11.21 34.21
N ASN A 311 -21.26 11.06 34.70
CA ASN A 311 -21.81 9.75 35.07
C ASN A 311 -21.99 8.84 33.84
N GLU A 312 -22.55 9.38 32.75
CA GLU A 312 -22.71 8.64 31.49
C GLU A 312 -21.35 8.28 30.89
N LEU A 313 -20.41 9.24 30.87
CA LEU A 313 -19.04 9.04 30.41
C LEU A 313 -18.35 7.91 31.18
N ARG A 314 -18.44 7.88 32.52
CA ARG A 314 -17.86 6.81 33.33
C ARG A 314 -18.47 5.45 32.99
N GLY A 315 -19.80 5.39 32.87
CA GLY A 315 -20.49 4.16 32.48
C GLY A 315 -20.02 3.64 31.12
N LEU A 316 -19.90 4.54 30.13
CA LEU A 316 -19.41 4.18 28.79
C LEU A 316 -17.94 3.76 28.78
N ILE A 317 -17.06 4.40 29.57
CA ILE A 317 -15.65 4.00 29.69
C ILE A 317 -15.54 2.61 30.33
N GLU A 318 -16.31 2.33 31.39
CA GLU A 318 -16.35 1.00 32.02
C GLU A 318 -16.86 -0.06 31.03
N LYS A 319 -17.92 0.22 30.29
CA LYS A 319 -18.39 -0.68 29.21
C LYS A 319 -17.34 -0.87 28.12
N ALA A 320 -16.66 0.19 27.71
CA ALA A 320 -15.60 0.15 26.71
C ALA A 320 -14.48 -0.79 27.15
N LYS A 321 -13.93 -0.58 28.36
CA LYS A 321 -12.86 -1.44 28.90
C LYS A 321 -13.25 -2.92 28.97
N ASN A 322 -14.52 -3.19 29.24
CA ASN A 322 -15.05 -4.55 29.36
C ASN A 322 -15.58 -5.15 28.04
N ASN A 323 -15.42 -4.47 26.89
CA ASN A 323 -15.96 -4.89 25.59
C ASN A 323 -17.48 -5.12 25.60
N LYS A 324 -18.23 -4.28 26.31
CA LYS A 324 -19.70 -4.36 26.48
C LYS A 324 -20.46 -3.19 25.88
N LEU A 325 -19.82 -2.41 24.99
CA LEU A 325 -20.51 -1.32 24.29
C LEU A 325 -21.41 -1.88 23.19
N ALA A 326 -22.64 -1.38 23.12
CA ALA A 326 -23.53 -1.63 22.00
C ALA A 326 -23.12 -0.78 20.78
N PRO A 327 -23.43 -1.20 19.54
CA PRO A 327 -23.14 -0.44 18.31
C PRO A 327 -23.57 1.03 18.34
N GLU A 328 -24.74 1.30 18.92
CA GLU A 328 -25.32 2.63 19.05
C GLU A 328 -24.56 3.55 20.03
N GLU A 329 -23.72 2.97 20.88
CA GLU A 329 -22.94 3.67 21.91
C GLU A 329 -21.56 4.08 21.39
N TYR A 330 -21.10 3.61 20.23
CA TYR A 330 -19.83 4.01 19.62
C TYR A 330 -19.96 4.55 18.18
N THR A 331 -21.18 4.89 17.76
CA THR A 331 -21.51 5.46 16.44
C THR A 331 -22.21 6.81 16.57
N GLY A 332 -22.03 7.67 15.56
CA GLY A 332 -22.73 8.96 15.46
C GLY A 332 -22.17 10.08 16.34
N ALA A 333 -20.86 10.03 16.67
CA ALA A 333 -20.13 11.16 17.23
C ALA A 333 -19.78 12.19 16.15
#